data_AF-A0A9W6U128-F1
#
_entry.id   AF-A0A9W6U128-F1
#
_cell.length_a   1.000
_cell.length_b   1.000
_cell.length_c   1.000
_cell.angle_alpha   90.00
_cell.angle_beta   90.00
_cell.angle_gamma   90.00
#
_symmetry.space_group_name_H-M   'P 1'
#
loop_
_entity.id
_entity.type
_entity.pdbx_description
1 polymer ?
#
loop_
_entity_poly.entity_id
_entity_poly.type
_entity_poly.pdbx_seq_one_letter_code
_entity_poly.pdbx_strand_id
1 'polypeptide(L)'
;MNIKAFQRQKLFEKNGDKLVWSIDEEQKDIYHKMKANIAGGPSIIFNRFAKRNETYIRNGDKLCKKVIGYDANALYLWALGGEMPCGRLTTIEAYDGIVEDIKQDKLFGFVECDIETPEHLKDHFSEMCPIFKNIDIDSSQESIIGEHMFNYGIENGRKQTKSRKLIGSYFGEKVLIYAPLLKWYLSHGLVITKSYSFVKASSHRPFKTFMDKVSDARREGDKDESKAMIAEMMKLIGNSAFGRSGMDKTKHKEVKYLDYFGIYRRL
;
A
#
# COMPACT_ATOMS: atom_id res chain seq x y z
N MET A 1 -15.32 36.22 -15.71
CA MET A 1 -15.45 35.21 -14.62
C MET A 1 -16.38 35.77 -13.56
N ASN A 2 -17.39 35.04 -13.09
CA ASN A 2 -18.29 35.56 -12.05
C ASN A 2 -17.62 35.51 -10.64
N ILE A 3 -18.16 36.29 -9.69
CA ILE A 3 -17.58 36.41 -8.33
C ILE A 3 -17.45 35.05 -7.63
N LYS A 4 -18.44 34.16 -7.77
CA LYS A 4 -18.41 32.82 -7.16
C LYS A 4 -17.30 31.95 -7.75
N ALA A 5 -17.11 32.00 -9.07
CA ALA A 5 -16.05 31.28 -9.77
C ALA A 5 -14.66 31.82 -9.36
N PHE A 6 -14.51 33.13 -9.23
CA PHE A 6 -13.27 33.75 -8.73
C PHE A 6 -12.97 33.35 -7.28
N GLN A 7 -13.97 33.40 -6.39
CA GLN A 7 -13.82 32.95 -5.00
C GLN A 7 -13.42 31.48 -4.91
N ARG A 8 -14.05 30.62 -5.73
CA ARG A 8 -13.71 29.19 -5.81
C ARG A 8 -12.29 28.98 -6.31
N GLN A 9 -11.88 29.70 -7.35
CA GLN A 9 -10.51 29.66 -7.86
C GLN A 9 -9.51 30.07 -6.77
N LYS A 10 -9.73 31.20 -6.09
CA LYS A 10 -8.85 31.65 -5.00
C LYS A 10 -8.80 30.68 -3.83
N LEU A 11 -9.90 29.99 -3.52
CA LEU A 11 -9.93 28.93 -2.53
C LEU A 11 -9.06 27.74 -2.95
N PHE A 12 -9.13 27.31 -4.22
CA PHE A 12 -8.29 26.23 -4.72
C PHE A 12 -6.82 26.62 -4.79
N GLU A 13 -6.50 27.83 -5.25
CA GLU A 13 -5.12 28.34 -5.27
C GLU A 13 -4.53 28.38 -3.85
N LYS A 14 -5.29 28.90 -2.88
CA LYS A 14 -4.84 29.01 -1.49
C LYS A 14 -4.61 27.66 -0.79
N ASN A 15 -5.36 26.63 -1.18
CA ASN A 15 -5.28 25.30 -0.56
C ASN A 15 -4.64 24.26 -1.48
N GLY A 16 -4.01 24.68 -2.58
CA GLY A 16 -3.59 23.77 -3.64
C GLY A 16 -2.67 22.65 -3.14
N ASP A 17 -1.78 22.96 -2.20
CA ASP A 17 -0.87 22.05 -1.51
C ASP A 17 -1.56 21.02 -0.61
N LYS A 18 -2.71 21.37 -0.01
CA LYS A 18 -3.47 20.53 0.94
C LYS A 18 -4.50 19.61 0.27
N LEU A 19 -4.77 19.83 -1.02
CA LEU A 19 -5.77 19.06 -1.75
C LEU A 19 -5.16 17.80 -2.35
N VAL A 20 -5.94 16.71 -2.37
CA VAL A 20 -5.62 15.51 -3.15
C VAL A 20 -6.19 15.73 -4.55
N TRP A 21 -5.31 15.98 -5.52
CA TRP A 21 -5.70 16.16 -6.91
C TRP A 21 -5.83 14.81 -7.62
N SER A 22 -6.78 14.72 -8.55
CA SER A 22 -6.80 13.60 -9.50
C SER A 22 -5.58 13.69 -10.41
N ILE A 23 -4.93 12.56 -10.69
CA ILE A 23 -3.87 12.47 -11.68
C ILE A 23 -4.50 12.58 -13.07
N ASP A 24 -4.00 13.52 -13.88
CA ASP A 24 -4.47 13.80 -15.24
C ASP A 24 -3.41 13.42 -16.30
N GLU A 25 -3.68 13.75 -17.57
CA GLU A 25 -2.82 13.40 -18.71
C GLU A 25 -1.40 13.97 -18.59
N GLU A 26 -1.22 15.15 -17.97
CA GLU A 26 0.11 15.74 -17.75
C GLU A 26 0.96 14.89 -16.78
N GLN A 27 0.30 14.10 -15.94
CA GLN A 27 0.92 13.28 -14.91
C GLN A 27 0.77 11.77 -15.19
N LYS A 28 0.50 11.38 -16.44
CA LYS A 28 0.25 9.97 -16.81
C LYS A 28 1.38 9.02 -16.44
N ASP A 29 2.62 9.47 -16.52
CA ASP A 29 3.78 8.63 -16.16
C ASP A 29 3.78 8.33 -14.66
N ILE A 30 3.41 9.31 -13.83
CA ILE A 30 3.21 9.12 -12.39
C ILE A 30 2.07 8.13 -12.14
N TYR A 31 0.95 8.25 -12.87
CA TYR A 31 -0.16 7.30 -12.78
C TYR A 31 0.30 5.87 -13.08
N HIS A 32 1.05 5.66 -14.16
CA HIS A 32 1.54 4.33 -14.53
C HIS A 32 2.54 3.78 -13.52
N LYS A 33 3.47 4.60 -13.01
CA LYS A 33 4.41 4.23 -11.93
C LYS A 33 3.68 3.81 -10.66
N MET A 34 2.72 4.61 -10.20
CA MET A 34 1.89 4.27 -9.03
C MET A 34 1.11 2.98 -9.28
N LYS A 35 0.39 2.87 -10.40
CA LYS A 35 -0.41 1.69 -10.74
C LYS A 35 0.41 0.40 -10.79
N ALA A 36 1.65 0.46 -11.28
CA ALA A 36 2.53 -0.69 -11.33
C ALA A 36 3.00 -1.16 -9.93
N ASN A 37 3.04 -0.25 -8.97
CA ASN A 37 3.55 -0.48 -7.61
C ASN A 37 2.45 -0.59 -6.53
N ILE A 38 1.16 -0.45 -6.89
CA ILE A 38 0.06 -0.74 -5.95
C ILE A 38 0.05 -2.23 -5.63
N ALA A 39 0.33 -2.54 -4.36
CA ALA A 39 0.19 -3.87 -3.78
C ALA A 39 -1.06 -3.94 -2.89
N GLY A 40 -1.63 -5.15 -2.78
CA GLY A 40 -2.65 -5.45 -1.77
C GLY A 40 -2.02 -5.80 -0.41
N GLY A 41 -2.86 -6.18 0.55
CA GLY A 41 -2.39 -6.74 1.82
C GLY A 41 -1.72 -8.11 1.60
N PRO A 42 -0.53 -8.35 2.17
CA PRO A 42 0.09 -9.67 2.11
C PRO A 42 -0.73 -10.68 2.94
N SER A 43 -1.02 -11.84 2.35
CA SER A 43 -1.60 -12.98 3.05
C SER A 43 -0.58 -14.12 2.99
N ILE A 44 0.06 -14.40 4.12
CA ILE A 44 1.24 -15.27 4.19
C ILE A 44 1.03 -16.28 5.32
N ILE A 45 1.39 -17.54 5.05
CA ILE A 45 1.38 -18.63 6.03
C ILE A 45 2.83 -19.00 6.31
N PHE A 46 3.31 -18.68 7.52
CA PHE A 46 4.69 -18.96 7.94
C PHE A 46 4.85 -20.35 8.54
N ASN A 47 3.83 -20.84 9.23
CA ASN A 47 3.78 -22.20 9.78
C ASN A 47 2.36 -22.76 9.61
N ARG A 48 2.24 -23.99 9.12
CA ARG A 48 0.95 -24.65 8.90
C ARG A 48 0.34 -25.22 10.18
N PHE A 49 1.17 -25.55 11.17
CA PHE A 49 0.70 -26.18 12.40
C PHE A 49 1.58 -25.82 13.60
N ALA A 50 0.92 -25.40 14.68
CA ALA A 50 1.55 -25.24 15.98
C ALA A 50 0.60 -25.70 17.08
N LYS A 51 1.12 -26.49 18.02
CA LYS A 51 0.37 -27.01 19.16
C LYS A 51 1.12 -26.79 20.46
N ARG A 52 0.37 -26.35 21.47
CA ARG A 52 0.86 -26.09 22.82
C ARG A 52 1.50 -27.37 23.40
N ASN A 53 2.70 -27.22 23.96
CA ASN A 53 3.53 -28.26 24.56
C ASN A 53 4.02 -29.35 23.60
N GLU A 54 3.84 -29.21 22.28
CA GLU A 54 4.27 -30.21 21.29
C GLU A 54 5.16 -29.62 20.20
N THR A 55 4.82 -28.44 19.68
CA THR A 55 5.59 -27.81 18.60
C THR A 55 6.77 -27.02 19.16
N TYR A 56 7.97 -27.25 18.64
CA TYR A 56 9.16 -26.44 18.89
C TYR A 56 9.14 -25.16 18.06
N ILE A 57 9.49 -24.03 18.68
CA ILE A 57 9.49 -22.71 18.04
C ILE A 57 10.76 -22.57 17.20
N ARG A 58 10.61 -22.21 15.91
CA ARG A 58 11.72 -21.92 14.98
C ARG A 58 12.77 -23.02 14.90
N ASN A 59 12.34 -24.29 14.98
CA ASN A 59 13.23 -25.46 15.05
C ASN A 59 14.27 -25.38 16.19
N GLY A 60 14.02 -24.57 17.22
CA GLY A 60 14.85 -24.45 18.41
C GLY A 60 14.44 -25.43 19.51
N ASP A 61 14.89 -25.16 20.73
CA ASP A 61 14.68 -25.98 21.93
C ASP A 61 13.43 -25.58 22.74
N LYS A 62 12.80 -24.44 22.40
CA LYS A 62 11.65 -23.90 23.14
C LYS A 62 10.32 -24.45 22.62
N LEU A 63 9.57 -25.12 23.49
CA LEU A 63 8.20 -25.55 23.21
C LEU A 63 7.22 -24.37 23.18
N CYS A 64 6.30 -24.38 22.21
CA CYS A 64 5.15 -23.48 22.17
C CYS A 64 4.31 -23.65 23.45
N LYS A 65 4.12 -22.58 24.24
CA LYS A 65 3.31 -22.63 25.47
C LYS A 65 1.92 -21.98 25.34
N LYS A 66 1.75 -21.10 24.36
CA LYS A 66 0.50 -20.37 24.11
C LYS A 66 0.49 -19.92 22.65
N VAL A 67 -0.68 -19.96 22.03
CA VAL A 67 -0.96 -19.37 20.72
C VAL A 67 -1.87 -18.18 20.94
N ILE A 68 -1.51 -17.02 20.39
CA ILE A 68 -2.26 -15.77 20.53
C ILE A 68 -2.46 -15.19 19.13
N GLY A 69 -3.69 -14.80 18.82
CA GLY A 69 -4.00 -14.02 17.61
C GLY A 69 -4.03 -12.53 17.95
N TYR A 70 -3.42 -11.72 17.08
CA TYR A 70 -3.52 -10.27 17.13
C TYR A 70 -4.18 -9.78 15.85
N ASP A 71 -5.04 -8.78 15.96
CA ASP A 71 -5.67 -8.10 14.83
C ASP A 71 -5.49 -6.58 14.97
N ALA A 72 -5.23 -5.92 13.85
CA ALA A 72 -5.07 -4.48 13.83
C ALA A 72 -6.44 -3.80 13.73
N ASN A 73 -6.78 -3.03 14.78
CA ASN A 73 -8.00 -2.23 14.78
C ASN A 73 -7.99 -1.18 13.66
N ALA A 74 -8.74 -1.45 12.59
CA ALA A 74 -8.93 -0.52 11.47
C ALA A 74 -7.65 -0.18 10.69
N LEU A 75 -6.80 -1.17 10.38
CA LEU A 75 -5.49 -0.97 9.74
C LEU A 75 -5.47 0.05 8.58
N TYR A 76 -6.31 -0.14 7.56
CA TYR A 76 -6.34 0.76 6.40
C TYR A 76 -6.83 2.17 6.73
N LEU A 77 -7.80 2.27 7.66
CA LEU A 77 -8.32 3.55 8.10
C LEU A 77 -7.26 4.33 8.89
N TRP A 78 -6.51 3.65 9.76
CA TRP A 78 -5.38 4.23 10.47
C TRP A 78 -4.32 4.74 9.50
N ALA A 79 -3.95 3.92 8.49
CA ALA A 79 -3.03 4.34 7.44
C ALA A 79 -3.56 5.54 6.65
N LEU A 80 -4.86 5.58 6.36
CA LEU A 80 -5.52 6.70 5.68
C LEU A 80 -5.43 8.01 6.47
N GLY A 81 -5.42 7.94 7.81
CA GLY A 81 -5.27 9.10 8.68
C GLY A 81 -3.83 9.62 8.83
N GLY A 82 -2.84 8.92 8.26
CA GLY A 82 -1.45 9.30 8.24
C GLY A 82 -1.14 10.47 7.30
N GLU A 83 0.16 10.70 7.08
CA GLU A 83 0.61 11.61 6.04
C GLU A 83 0.25 11.06 4.66
N MET A 84 -0.18 11.95 3.77
CA MET A 84 -0.66 11.63 2.43
C MET A 84 -0.04 12.56 1.39
N PRO A 85 0.23 12.06 0.17
CA PRO A 85 0.61 12.90 -0.95
C PRO A 85 -0.55 13.82 -1.33
N CYS A 86 -0.33 15.12 -1.13
CA CYS A 86 -1.23 16.19 -1.52
C CYS A 86 -0.51 17.15 -2.47
N GLY A 87 -1.24 18.12 -3.01
CA GLY A 87 -0.72 19.01 -4.04
C GLY A 87 -0.64 18.34 -5.40
N ARG A 88 -0.25 19.14 -6.40
CA ARG A 88 0.02 18.61 -7.74
C ARG A 88 1.36 17.90 -7.71
N LEU A 89 1.34 16.61 -8.04
CA LEU A 89 2.55 15.78 -8.09
C LEU A 89 3.47 16.21 -9.22
N THR A 90 4.77 16.22 -8.98
CA THR A 90 5.79 16.45 -10.00
C THR A 90 6.88 15.42 -9.92
N THR A 91 7.52 15.11 -11.04
CA THR A 91 8.68 14.22 -11.08
C THR A 91 9.95 15.07 -11.14
N ILE A 92 10.95 14.70 -10.34
CA ILE A 92 12.31 15.20 -10.45
C ILE A 92 13.26 14.03 -10.67
N GLU A 93 14.38 14.29 -11.35
CA GLU A 93 15.47 13.32 -11.48
C GLU A 93 16.10 13.05 -10.10
N ALA A 94 16.58 11.82 -9.90
CA ALA A 94 17.35 11.50 -8.71
C ALA A 94 18.70 12.24 -8.73
N TYR A 95 19.19 12.62 -7.54
CA TYR A 95 20.47 13.30 -7.36
C TYR A 95 21.19 12.77 -6.11
N ASP A 96 22.49 13.00 -6.04
CA ASP A 96 23.30 12.60 -4.89
C ASP A 96 22.83 13.33 -3.63
N GLY A 97 22.46 12.59 -2.58
CA GLY A 97 21.88 13.14 -1.36
C GLY A 97 20.36 13.14 -1.29
N ILE A 98 19.66 12.67 -2.33
CA ILE A 98 18.18 12.62 -2.32
C ILE A 98 17.63 11.77 -1.17
N VAL A 99 18.33 10.69 -0.79
CA VAL A 99 17.94 9.81 0.32
C VAL A 99 18.08 10.54 1.66
N GLU A 100 19.15 11.30 1.84
CA GLU A 100 19.38 12.14 3.01
C GLU A 100 18.30 13.22 3.15
N ASP A 101 17.91 13.85 2.04
CA ASP A 101 16.85 14.85 2.03
C ASP A 101 15.48 14.26 2.39
N ILE A 102 15.19 13.01 1.96
CA ILE A 102 14.00 12.28 2.40
C ILE A 102 14.09 11.97 3.90
N LYS A 103 15.25 11.52 4.40
CA LYS A 103 15.46 11.20 5.83
C LYS A 103 15.28 12.43 6.71
N GLN A 104 15.70 13.60 6.23
CA GLN A 104 15.63 14.90 6.91
C GLN A 104 14.30 15.64 6.70
N ASP A 105 13.29 14.98 6.11
CA ASP A 105 11.96 15.54 5.86
C ASP A 105 11.96 16.80 4.96
N LYS A 106 13.03 17.00 4.16
CA LYS A 106 13.09 18.06 3.13
C LYS A 106 12.33 17.66 1.86
N LEU A 107 12.22 16.36 1.61
CA LEU A 107 11.48 15.79 0.50
C LEU A 107 10.39 14.83 0.99
N PHE A 108 9.21 14.97 0.42
CA PHE A 108 8.07 14.10 0.67
C PHE A 108 7.43 13.66 -0.64
N GLY A 109 6.99 12.39 -0.69
CA GLY A 109 6.48 11.77 -1.89
C GLY A 109 6.98 10.33 -2.02
N PHE A 110 7.44 9.97 -3.21
CA PHE A 110 7.84 8.60 -3.55
C PHE A 110 9.16 8.57 -4.29
N VAL A 111 10.08 7.71 -3.87
CA VAL A 111 11.34 7.47 -4.60
C VAL A 111 11.18 6.22 -5.46
N GLU A 112 11.64 6.29 -6.72
CA GLU A 112 11.84 5.13 -7.56
C GLU A 112 13.29 4.66 -7.40
N CYS A 113 13.48 3.47 -6.84
CA CYS A 113 14.81 2.97 -6.48
C CYS A 113 14.92 1.45 -6.58
N ASP A 114 16.16 0.98 -6.61
CA ASP A 114 16.52 -0.39 -6.26
C ASP A 114 16.81 -0.44 -4.76
N ILE A 115 16.28 -1.45 -4.07
CA ILE A 115 16.44 -1.64 -2.63
C ILE A 115 16.71 -3.11 -2.32
N GLU A 116 17.57 -3.39 -1.35
CA GLU A 116 17.87 -4.75 -0.92
C GLU A 116 17.99 -4.89 0.61
N THR A 117 17.77 -6.11 1.07
CA THR A 117 18.04 -6.58 2.42
C THR A 117 19.46 -7.16 2.43
N PRO A 118 20.41 -6.52 3.15
CA PRO A 118 21.77 -7.04 3.27
C PRO A 118 21.82 -8.47 3.79
N GLU A 119 22.84 -9.24 3.40
CA GLU A 119 22.97 -10.66 3.71
C GLU A 119 22.82 -10.97 5.21
N HIS A 120 23.49 -10.18 6.05
CA HIS A 120 23.46 -10.33 7.52
C HIS A 120 22.09 -10.08 8.16
N LEU A 121 21.11 -9.53 7.41
CA LEU A 121 19.73 -9.30 7.87
C LEU A 121 18.72 -10.28 7.28
N LYS A 122 19.12 -11.14 6.31
CA LYS A 122 18.18 -12.08 5.69
C LYS A 122 17.59 -13.05 6.71
N ASP A 123 18.40 -13.56 7.65
CA ASP A 123 17.91 -14.43 8.71
C ASP A 123 16.89 -13.72 9.62
N HIS A 124 17.12 -12.44 9.94
CA HIS A 124 16.19 -11.64 10.72
C HIS A 124 14.83 -11.48 10.03
N PHE A 125 14.86 -11.27 8.71
CA PHE A 125 13.66 -11.10 7.88
C PHE A 125 13.14 -12.40 7.25
N SER A 126 13.71 -13.56 7.61
CA SER A 126 13.39 -14.84 6.97
C SER A 126 11.94 -15.26 7.15
N GLU A 127 11.32 -14.89 8.27
CA GLU A 127 9.89 -15.12 8.48
C GLU A 127 9.06 -14.26 7.52
N MET A 128 9.39 -12.98 7.36
CA MET A 128 8.64 -12.06 6.51
C MET A 128 9.59 -11.12 5.76
N CYS A 129 9.91 -11.51 4.52
CA CYS A 129 10.70 -10.67 3.64
C CYS A 129 10.05 -9.28 3.48
N PRO A 130 10.80 -8.19 3.69
CA PRO A 130 10.23 -6.86 3.93
C PRO A 130 9.70 -6.19 2.66
N ILE A 131 10.24 -6.51 1.48
CA ILE A 131 9.93 -5.80 0.24
C ILE A 131 8.80 -6.53 -0.50
N PHE A 132 7.63 -5.91 -0.56
CA PHE A 132 6.48 -6.44 -1.28
C PHE A 132 6.45 -5.99 -2.74
N LYS A 133 6.37 -6.94 -3.67
CA LYS A 133 6.26 -6.66 -5.11
C LYS A 133 5.37 -7.65 -5.83
N ASN A 134 4.73 -7.19 -6.90
CA ASN A 134 3.93 -8.04 -7.77
C ASN A 134 4.78 -8.57 -8.92
N ILE A 135 4.91 -9.88 -9.02
CA ILE A 135 5.61 -10.55 -10.12
C ILE A 135 4.70 -11.54 -10.83
N ASP A 136 5.01 -11.86 -12.08
CA ASP A 136 4.39 -13.00 -12.76
C ASP A 136 5.07 -14.29 -12.30
N ILE A 137 4.29 -15.19 -11.73
CA ILE A 137 4.73 -16.52 -11.34
C ILE A 137 4.17 -17.52 -12.36
N ASP A 138 5.07 -18.29 -12.96
CA ASP A 138 4.71 -19.43 -13.80
C ASP A 138 4.91 -20.72 -12.99
N SER A 139 3.81 -21.32 -12.56
CA SER A 139 3.84 -22.56 -11.77
C SER A 139 4.16 -23.81 -12.60
N SER A 140 4.40 -23.69 -13.91
CA SER A 140 4.96 -24.77 -14.74
C SER A 140 6.48 -24.84 -14.69
N GLN A 141 7.13 -23.82 -14.12
CA GLN A 141 8.59 -23.75 -13.99
C GLN A 141 9.00 -24.16 -12.58
N GLU A 142 9.59 -25.34 -12.45
CA GLU A 142 10.06 -25.86 -11.17
C GLU A 142 11.03 -24.90 -10.47
N SER A 143 11.93 -24.26 -11.22
CA SER A 143 12.88 -23.27 -10.70
C SER A 143 12.24 -22.05 -10.05
N ILE A 144 10.97 -21.76 -10.33
CA ILE A 144 10.25 -20.60 -9.79
C ILE A 144 9.48 -20.95 -8.52
N ILE A 145 8.80 -22.10 -8.49
CA ILE A 145 7.95 -22.50 -7.34
C ILE A 145 8.64 -23.48 -6.40
N GLY A 146 9.80 -24.01 -6.78
CA GLY A 146 10.55 -25.04 -6.09
C GLY A 146 9.99 -26.45 -6.35
N GLU A 147 10.88 -27.43 -6.29
CA GLU A 147 10.62 -28.85 -6.51
C GLU A 147 9.38 -29.35 -5.73
N HIS A 148 9.31 -29.04 -4.44
CA HIS A 148 8.21 -29.49 -3.58
C HIS A 148 6.83 -29.03 -4.08
N MET A 149 6.68 -27.74 -4.40
CA MET A 149 5.40 -27.19 -4.85
C MET A 149 5.06 -27.64 -6.28
N PHE A 150 6.09 -27.87 -7.10
CA PHE A 150 5.93 -28.41 -8.45
C PHE A 150 5.39 -29.84 -8.41
N ASN A 151 6.03 -30.73 -7.64
CA ASN A 151 5.60 -32.11 -7.45
C ASN A 151 4.21 -32.18 -6.82
N TYR A 152 3.95 -31.40 -5.76
CA TYR A 152 2.62 -31.30 -5.17
C TYR A 152 1.54 -30.92 -6.20
N GLY A 153 1.87 -29.99 -7.10
CA GLY A 153 0.98 -29.56 -8.17
C GLY A 153 0.61 -30.69 -9.14
N ILE A 154 1.60 -31.49 -9.54
CA ILE A 154 1.42 -32.67 -10.40
C ILE A 154 0.57 -33.73 -9.70
N GLU A 155 0.95 -34.12 -8.47
CA GLU A 155 0.29 -35.17 -7.69
C GLU A 155 -1.19 -34.88 -7.42
N ASN A 156 -1.54 -33.59 -7.27
CA ASN A 156 -2.89 -33.16 -6.94
C ASN A 156 -3.67 -32.64 -8.17
N GLY A 157 -3.17 -32.85 -9.39
CA GLY A 157 -3.84 -32.42 -10.63
C GLY A 157 -4.10 -30.91 -10.70
N ARG A 158 -3.25 -30.09 -10.06
CA ARG A 158 -3.43 -28.63 -10.06
C ARG A 158 -3.07 -28.06 -11.43
N LYS A 159 -3.95 -27.22 -11.96
CA LYS A 159 -3.69 -26.50 -13.21
C LYS A 159 -2.49 -25.57 -13.02
N GLN A 160 -1.43 -25.82 -13.78
CA GLN A 160 -0.29 -24.91 -13.84
C GLN A 160 -0.68 -23.69 -14.68
N THR A 161 -0.49 -22.49 -14.13
CA THR A 161 -0.88 -21.25 -14.79
C THR A 161 0.12 -20.14 -14.50
N LYS A 162 0.43 -19.34 -15.52
CA LYS A 162 1.06 -18.04 -15.32
C LYS A 162 0.05 -17.09 -14.67
N SER A 163 0.42 -16.50 -13.54
CA SER A 163 -0.43 -15.51 -12.87
C SER A 163 0.38 -14.50 -12.09
N ARG A 164 -0.12 -13.26 -12.04
CA ARG A 164 0.49 -12.19 -11.25
C ARG A 164 0.20 -12.40 -9.77
N LYS A 165 1.24 -12.48 -8.95
CA LYS A 165 1.18 -12.71 -7.49
C LYS A 165 1.90 -11.61 -6.74
N LEU A 166 1.42 -11.29 -5.54
CA LEU A 166 2.16 -10.49 -4.58
C LEU A 166 3.11 -11.41 -3.81
N ILE A 167 4.39 -11.05 -3.71
CA ILE A 167 5.39 -11.79 -2.94
C ILE A 167 6.11 -10.87 -1.97
N GLY A 168 6.63 -11.44 -0.88
CA GLY A 168 7.72 -10.83 -0.12
C GLY A 168 9.06 -11.17 -0.76
N SER A 169 9.98 -10.21 -0.80
CA SER A 169 11.29 -10.35 -1.42
C SER A 169 12.37 -9.68 -0.58
N TYR A 170 13.61 -10.14 -0.72
CA TYR A 170 14.78 -9.47 -0.14
C TYR A 170 15.26 -8.31 -0.99
N PHE A 171 14.74 -8.13 -2.21
CA PHE A 171 15.14 -7.04 -3.10
C PHE A 171 13.98 -6.54 -3.93
N GLY A 172 14.06 -5.29 -4.37
CA GLY A 172 13.16 -4.66 -5.32
C GLY A 172 13.97 -3.90 -6.35
N GLU A 173 13.61 -4.02 -7.62
CA GLU A 173 14.22 -3.27 -8.71
C GLU A 173 13.19 -2.28 -9.25
N LYS A 174 13.58 -1.01 -9.42
CA LYS A 174 12.72 0.09 -9.88
C LYS A 174 11.38 0.14 -9.14
N VAL A 175 11.40 -0.11 -7.84
CA VAL A 175 10.22 -0.04 -7.00
C VAL A 175 9.94 1.40 -6.61
N LEU A 176 8.66 1.76 -6.52
CA LEU A 176 8.22 3.09 -6.08
C LEU A 176 7.86 3.04 -4.59
N ILE A 177 8.70 3.62 -3.75
CA ILE A 177 8.58 3.55 -2.29
C ILE A 177 8.13 4.88 -1.71
N TYR A 178 7.06 4.86 -0.93
CA TYR A 178 6.56 6.01 -0.18
C TYR A 178 7.55 6.44 0.91
N ALA A 179 7.80 7.75 1.03
CA ALA A 179 8.86 8.29 1.92
C ALA A 179 8.83 7.78 3.37
N PRO A 180 7.69 7.74 4.09
CA PRO A 180 7.62 7.11 5.42
C PRO A 180 8.00 5.63 5.45
N LEU A 181 7.58 4.85 4.44
CA LEU A 181 7.96 3.44 4.34
C LEU A 181 9.45 3.29 4.05
N LEU A 182 10.02 4.15 3.20
CA LEU A 182 11.46 4.17 2.95
C LEU A 182 12.25 4.47 4.23
N LYS A 183 11.85 5.49 4.99
CA LYS A 183 12.49 5.82 6.28
C LYS A 183 12.46 4.61 7.23
N TRP A 184 11.37 3.86 7.25
CA TRP A 184 11.26 2.62 8.02
C TRP A 184 12.24 1.55 7.50
N TYR A 185 12.31 1.31 6.19
CA TYR A 185 13.27 0.34 5.63
C TYR A 185 14.73 0.68 5.98
N LEU A 186 15.12 1.94 5.80
CA LEU A 186 16.48 2.39 6.10
C LEU A 186 16.82 2.30 7.59
N SER A 187 15.85 2.58 8.48
CA SER A 187 16.08 2.43 9.93
C SER A 187 16.21 0.97 10.38
N HIS A 188 15.74 0.03 9.57
CA HIS A 188 15.88 -1.41 9.79
C HIS A 188 17.03 -2.03 8.96
N GLY A 189 17.91 -1.20 8.40
CA GLY A 189 19.15 -1.63 7.77
C GLY A 189 19.04 -2.08 6.31
N LEU A 190 17.88 -1.93 5.67
CA LEU A 190 17.80 -2.10 4.21
C LEU A 190 18.58 -0.97 3.51
N VAL A 191 19.09 -1.25 2.32
CA VAL A 191 19.96 -0.33 1.59
C VAL A 191 19.39 -0.05 0.20
N ILE A 192 19.43 1.22 -0.20
CA ILE A 192 19.17 1.62 -1.59
C ILE A 192 20.47 1.44 -2.36
N THR A 193 20.43 0.68 -3.45
CA THR A 193 21.59 0.47 -4.33
C THR A 193 21.57 1.43 -5.52
N LYS A 194 20.40 1.92 -5.91
CA LYS A 194 20.24 2.89 -7.00
C LYS A 194 18.97 3.72 -6.86
N SER A 195 19.04 5.01 -7.14
CA SER A 195 17.87 5.90 -7.26
C SER A 195 17.70 6.33 -8.71
N TYR A 196 16.45 6.42 -9.19
CA TYR A 196 16.13 6.77 -10.58
C TYR A 196 15.41 8.12 -10.66
N SER A 197 14.32 8.27 -9.92
CA SER A 197 13.52 9.50 -9.93
C SER A 197 12.76 9.65 -8.63
N PHE A 198 12.17 10.83 -8.43
CA PHE A 198 11.35 11.11 -7.27
C PHE A 198 10.05 11.80 -7.66
N VAL A 199 8.92 11.24 -7.23
CA VAL A 199 7.60 11.86 -7.36
C VAL A 199 7.37 12.71 -6.11
N LYS A 200 7.55 14.03 -6.26
CA LYS A 200 7.37 15.02 -5.21
C LYS A 200 5.89 15.29 -4.94
N ALA A 201 5.57 15.40 -3.66
CA ALA A 201 4.25 15.77 -3.15
C ALA A 201 4.37 16.73 -1.96
N SER A 202 3.25 17.33 -1.57
CA SER A 202 3.10 18.04 -0.29
C SER A 202 2.61 17.07 0.78
N SER A 203 3.19 17.11 1.99
CA SER A 203 2.77 16.25 3.10
C SER A 203 1.65 16.91 3.91
N HIS A 204 0.48 16.28 3.90
CA HIS A 204 -0.63 16.68 4.77
C HIS A 204 -1.40 15.45 5.26
N ARG A 205 -2.32 15.65 6.22
CA ARG A 205 -3.22 14.60 6.75
C ARG A 205 -4.68 14.92 6.43
N PRO A 206 -5.08 14.98 5.14
CA PRO A 206 -6.40 15.46 4.73
C PRO A 206 -7.55 14.59 5.28
N PHE A 207 -7.28 13.32 5.57
CA PHE A 207 -8.28 12.38 6.08
C PHE A 207 -8.22 12.17 7.60
N LYS A 208 -7.37 12.89 8.34
CA LYS A 208 -7.21 12.73 9.79
C LYS A 208 -8.55 12.87 10.52
N THR A 209 -9.27 13.94 10.25
CA THR A 209 -10.59 14.22 10.86
C THR A 209 -11.62 13.15 10.52
N PHE A 210 -11.56 12.58 9.30
CA PHE A 210 -12.45 11.49 8.91
C PHE A 210 -12.11 10.20 9.67
N MET A 211 -10.83 9.84 9.75
CA MET A 211 -10.34 8.69 10.51
C MET A 211 -10.72 8.80 11.99
N ASP A 212 -10.55 9.97 12.59
CA ASP A 212 -10.91 10.23 14.00
C ASP A 212 -12.40 10.00 14.21
N LYS A 213 -13.27 10.62 13.39
CA LYS A 213 -14.72 10.44 13.49
C LYS A 213 -15.17 8.98 13.42
N VAL A 214 -14.60 8.20 12.49
CA VAL A 214 -14.92 6.77 12.37
C VAL A 214 -14.41 6.01 13.59
N SER A 215 -13.21 6.30 14.07
CA SER A 215 -12.61 5.62 15.21
C SER A 215 -13.34 5.94 16.52
N ASP A 216 -13.76 7.19 16.70
CA ASP A 216 -14.50 7.67 17.86
C ASP A 216 -15.87 7.00 17.94
N ALA A 217 -16.60 6.99 16.82
CA ALA A 217 -17.91 6.33 16.73
C ALA A 217 -17.82 4.83 17.04
N ARG A 218 -16.75 4.15 16.61
CA ARG A 218 -16.51 2.74 16.94
C ARG A 218 -16.27 2.53 18.43
N ARG A 219 -15.39 3.34 19.05
CA ARG A 219 -15.12 3.26 20.50
C ARG A 219 -16.34 3.62 21.34
N GLU A 220 -17.21 4.48 20.85
CA GLU A 220 -18.50 4.76 21.50
C GLU A 220 -19.45 3.56 21.44
N GLY A 221 -19.57 2.90 20.28
CA GLY A 221 -20.38 1.68 20.14
C GLY A 221 -19.88 0.52 21.00
N ASP A 222 -18.57 0.42 21.24
CA ASP A 222 -17.99 -0.58 22.16
C ASP A 222 -18.37 -0.31 23.63
N LYS A 223 -18.65 0.95 23.99
CA LYS A 223 -19.03 1.36 25.37
C LYS A 223 -20.54 1.36 25.59
N ASP A 224 -21.32 1.63 24.55
CA ASP A 224 -22.76 1.83 24.61
C ASP A 224 -23.45 1.03 23.49
N GLU A 225 -24.11 -0.06 23.89
CA GLU A 225 -24.76 -1.00 22.98
C GLU A 225 -25.86 -0.32 22.12
N SER A 226 -26.46 0.77 22.61
CA SER A 226 -27.45 1.54 21.83
C SER A 226 -26.86 2.21 20.58
N LYS A 227 -25.52 2.40 20.56
CA LYS A 227 -24.78 2.98 19.44
C LYS A 227 -24.13 1.94 18.54
N ALA A 228 -24.31 0.64 18.80
CA ALA A 228 -23.68 -0.44 18.03
C ALA A 228 -23.99 -0.35 16.53
N MET A 229 -25.23 0.00 16.16
CA MET A 229 -25.62 0.19 14.75
C MET A 229 -24.83 1.32 14.07
N ILE A 230 -24.63 2.44 14.77
CA ILE A 230 -23.86 3.58 14.26
C ILE A 230 -22.39 3.18 14.09
N ALA A 231 -21.83 2.44 15.04
CA ALA A 231 -20.45 1.96 14.98
C ALA A 231 -20.22 1.04 13.77
N GLU A 232 -21.12 0.08 13.51
CA GLU A 232 -21.03 -0.79 12.34
C GLU A 232 -21.22 -0.02 11.02
N MET A 233 -22.13 0.95 10.98
CA MET A 233 -22.27 1.84 9.82
C MET A 233 -20.98 2.64 9.55
N MET A 234 -20.39 3.24 10.59
CA MET A 234 -19.16 4.03 10.46
C MET A 234 -17.97 3.17 10.07
N LYS A 235 -17.89 1.93 10.55
CA LYS A 235 -16.90 0.95 10.13
C LYS A 235 -17.01 0.64 8.63
N LEU A 236 -18.22 0.45 8.11
CA LEU A 236 -18.46 0.25 6.68
C LEU A 236 -18.02 1.48 5.86
N ILE A 237 -18.38 2.69 6.31
CA ILE A 237 -17.98 3.94 5.68
C ILE A 237 -16.44 4.08 5.67
N GLY A 238 -15.79 3.82 6.80
CA GLY A 238 -14.33 3.88 6.93
C GLY A 238 -13.60 2.94 5.98
N ASN A 239 -14.01 1.67 5.93
CA ASN A 239 -13.38 0.66 5.08
C ASN A 239 -13.64 0.91 3.58
N SER A 240 -14.86 1.35 3.24
CA SER A 240 -15.22 1.63 1.85
C SER A 240 -14.50 2.86 1.28
N ALA A 241 -14.18 3.86 2.11
CA ALA A 241 -13.42 5.04 1.69
C ALA A 241 -12.05 4.65 1.10
N PHE A 242 -11.30 3.78 1.79
CA PHE A 242 -10.02 3.26 1.30
C PHE A 242 -10.17 2.46 0.00
N GLY A 243 -11.13 1.54 -0.04
CA GLY A 243 -11.39 0.74 -1.25
C GLY A 243 -11.76 1.61 -2.46
N ARG A 244 -12.48 2.72 -2.22
CA ARG A 244 -12.86 3.66 -3.27
C ARG A 244 -11.70 4.52 -3.75
N SER A 245 -10.79 4.93 -2.87
CA SER A 245 -9.61 5.72 -3.25
C SER A 245 -8.60 4.93 -4.08
N GLY A 246 -8.46 3.61 -3.83
CA GLY A 246 -7.56 2.73 -4.58
C GLY A 246 -8.21 2.02 -5.79
N MET A 247 -9.44 2.37 -6.15
CA MET A 247 -10.22 1.63 -7.15
C MET A 247 -9.65 1.79 -8.57
N ASP A 248 -9.35 0.66 -9.23
CA ASP A 248 -8.96 0.65 -10.64
C ASP A 248 -10.17 0.84 -11.56
N LYS A 249 -10.44 2.10 -11.90
CA LYS A 249 -11.56 2.49 -12.77
C LYS A 249 -11.40 1.97 -14.21
N THR A 250 -10.22 1.55 -14.66
CA THR A 250 -10.05 1.02 -16.03
C THR A 250 -10.73 -0.34 -16.23
N LYS A 251 -11.14 -0.99 -15.15
CA LYS A 251 -11.87 -2.27 -15.18
C LYS A 251 -13.40 -2.09 -15.21
N HIS A 252 -13.89 -0.85 -15.16
CA HIS A 252 -15.33 -0.60 -15.27
C HIS A 252 -15.82 -0.92 -16.69
N LYS A 253 -16.80 -1.81 -16.78
CA LYS A 253 -17.42 -2.21 -18.06
C LYS A 253 -18.43 -1.20 -18.58
N GLU A 254 -19.04 -0.43 -17.66
CA GLU A 254 -20.02 0.60 -18.01
C GLU A 254 -19.50 1.96 -17.58
N VAL A 255 -19.10 2.78 -18.55
CA VAL A 255 -18.62 4.14 -18.31
C VAL A 255 -19.65 5.12 -18.84
N LYS A 256 -20.18 5.96 -17.96
CA LYS A 256 -21.01 7.11 -18.34
C LYS A 256 -20.21 8.38 -18.05
N TYR A 257 -20.14 9.29 -19.01
CA TYR A 257 -19.54 10.60 -18.84
C TYR A 257 -20.61 11.68 -19.01
N LEU A 258 -20.45 12.77 -18.29
CA LEU A 258 -21.27 13.97 -18.42
C LEU A 258 -20.40 15.00 -19.14
N ASP A 259 -20.82 15.45 -20.31
CA ASP A 259 -20.26 16.64 -20.95
C ASP A 259 -21.30 17.80 -20.88
N TYR A 260 -20.98 18.93 -21.51
CA TYR A 260 -21.88 20.10 -21.54
C TYR A 260 -23.25 19.82 -22.19
N PHE A 261 -23.39 18.76 -22.99
CA PHE A 261 -24.57 18.42 -23.77
C PHE A 261 -25.41 17.27 -23.16
N GLY A 262 -24.90 16.56 -22.13
CA GLY A 262 -25.67 15.55 -21.41
C GLY A 262 -24.85 14.36 -20.90
N ILE A 263 -25.56 13.32 -20.46
CA ILE A 263 -24.96 12.05 -19.99
C ILE A 263 -24.86 11.09 -21.18
N TYR A 264 -23.64 10.69 -21.50
CA TYR A 264 -23.34 9.74 -22.58
C TYR A 264 -22.77 8.45 -22.00
N ARG A 265 -23.18 7.31 -22.55
CA ARG A 265 -22.58 6.00 -22.26
C ARG A 265 -21.47 5.74 -23.27
N ARG A 266 -20.27 5.43 -22.81
CA ARG A 266 -19.22 4.86 -23.67
C ARG A 266 -19.68 3.44 -24.04
N LEU A 267 -19.99 3.23 -25.31
CA LEU A 267 -20.28 1.91 -25.89
C LEU A 267 -19.02 1.02 -25.83
#